data_AF-G3TH58-F1
#
_entry.id   AF-G3TH58-F1
#
_cell.length_a   1.000
_cell.length_b   1.000
_cell.length_c   1.000
_cell.angle_alpha   90.00
_cell.angle_beta   90.00
_cell.angle_gamma   90.00
#
_symmetry.space_group_name_H-M   'P 1'
#
loop_
_entity.id
_entity.type
_entity.pdbx_description
1 polymer ?
#
loop_
_entity_poly.entity_id
_entity_poly.type
_entity_poly.pdbx_seq_one_letter_code
_entity_poly.pdbx_strand_id
1 'polypeptide(L)'
;ILEEDFFLILVSVYLFITYSIFQVKAEILDMADNAFDDEYLECTDRMEIRYVPQLLKEEIASHQLLETVWENAKAKWEAQKTQLFLPMNFKDNHGIALTAYISQAQEQTPFYHMFNEAVKMAGQSREDYIYSFQFKAFHFYLTRALQLLRQPCEDTYKNVVYSTSQGTSFLFGGLNQARFGRFTLAYSAVPEAVNDQHSLLTINTCFGVSIEIFLDKENERIVLIPLNEVFHISQEEAGNSLILQSTNKTCSHYECAFLGGK
;
A
#
# COMPACT_ATOMS: atom_id res chain seq x y z
N ILE A 1 6.13 -0.72 -49.99
CA ILE A 1 4.79 -1.08 -49.48
C ILE A 1 4.92 -1.94 -48.22
N LEU A 2 5.20 -3.25 -48.28
CA LEU A 2 5.30 -4.11 -47.08
C LEU A 2 6.35 -3.69 -46.03
N GLU A 3 7.47 -3.10 -46.45
CA GLU A 3 8.55 -2.64 -45.55
C GLU A 3 8.21 -1.32 -44.84
N GLU A 4 7.49 -0.42 -45.53
CA GLU A 4 7.06 0.87 -44.99
C GLU A 4 5.94 0.68 -43.96
N ASP A 5 5.01 -0.24 -44.23
CA ASP A 5 3.93 -0.59 -43.30
C ASP A 5 4.48 -1.19 -41.99
N PHE A 6 5.52 -2.02 -42.07
CA PHE A 6 6.17 -2.59 -40.88
C PHE A 6 6.91 -1.54 -40.05
N PHE A 7 7.60 -0.60 -40.71
CA PHE A 7 8.26 0.51 -40.03
C PHE A 7 7.26 1.43 -39.33
N LEU A 8 6.12 1.74 -39.97
CA LEU A 8 5.03 2.51 -39.38
C LEU A 8 4.44 1.83 -38.15
N ILE A 9 4.28 0.50 -38.18
CA ILE A 9 3.82 -0.27 -37.02
C ILE A 9 4.84 -0.18 -35.88
N LEU A 10 6.13 -0.38 -36.14
CA LEU A 10 7.17 -0.27 -35.10
C LEU A 10 7.25 1.13 -34.50
N VAL A 11 7.16 2.18 -35.31
CA VAL A 11 7.13 3.57 -34.83
C VAL A 11 5.87 3.82 -34.00
N SER A 12 4.70 3.33 -34.43
CA SER A 12 3.45 3.49 -33.66
C SER A 12 3.48 2.74 -32.33
N VAL A 13 4.05 1.52 -32.29
CA VAL A 13 4.24 0.74 -31.06
C VAL A 13 5.25 1.44 -30.15
N TYR A 14 6.36 1.94 -30.69
CA TYR A 14 7.34 2.71 -29.93
C TYR A 14 6.75 4.01 -29.39
N LEU A 15 5.98 4.75 -30.19
CA LEU A 15 5.26 5.96 -29.76
C LEU A 15 4.20 5.63 -28.70
N PHE A 16 3.52 4.48 -28.80
CA PHE A 16 2.54 4.06 -27.81
C PHE A 16 3.20 3.62 -26.50
N ILE A 17 4.31 2.88 -26.58
CA ILE A 17 5.13 2.47 -25.43
C ILE A 17 5.71 3.72 -24.75
N THR A 18 6.34 4.62 -25.50
CA THR A 18 6.88 5.88 -24.95
C THR A 18 5.77 6.78 -24.40
N TYR A 19 4.64 6.93 -25.08
CA TYR A 19 3.49 7.68 -24.56
C TYR A 19 2.93 7.06 -23.27
N SER A 20 2.88 5.74 -23.19
CA SER A 20 2.46 5.02 -21.97
C SER A 20 3.47 5.15 -20.83
N ILE A 21 4.78 5.22 -21.14
CA ILE A 21 5.85 5.46 -20.17
C ILE A 21 5.85 6.93 -19.67
N PHE A 22 5.41 7.89 -20.52
CA PHE A 22 5.39 9.33 -20.20
C PHE A 22 4.03 9.87 -19.72
N GLN A 23 3.00 9.03 -19.56
CA GLN A 23 1.77 9.42 -18.88
C GLN A 23 2.05 9.52 -17.37
N VAL A 24 2.62 10.64 -16.95
CA VAL A 24 2.65 11.05 -15.54
C VAL A 24 1.22 11.39 -15.15
N LYS A 25 0.51 10.39 -14.63
CA LYS A 25 -0.85 10.58 -14.14
C LYS A 25 -0.76 11.20 -12.76
N ALA A 26 -1.05 12.51 -12.68
CA ALA A 26 -1.19 13.19 -11.41
C ALA A 26 -2.17 12.41 -10.51
N GLU A 27 -1.73 12.04 -9.30
CA GLU A 27 -2.57 11.36 -8.33
C GLU A 27 -3.51 12.38 -7.68
N ILE A 28 -4.82 12.18 -7.83
CA ILE A 28 -5.80 13.00 -7.10
C ILE A 28 -6.12 12.25 -5.82
N LEU A 29 -5.83 12.87 -4.67
CA LEU A 29 -6.27 12.32 -3.39
C LEU A 29 -7.78 12.51 -3.26
N ASP A 30 -8.48 11.42 -2.94
CA ASP A 30 -9.92 11.37 -2.72
C ASP A 30 -10.23 10.33 -1.62
N MET A 31 -11.50 9.94 -1.48
CA MET A 31 -11.89 8.91 -0.52
C MET A 31 -11.54 7.49 -0.97
N ALA A 32 -10.84 7.29 -2.09
CA ALA A 32 -10.39 6.00 -2.60
C ALA A 32 -11.51 4.95 -2.72
N ASP A 33 -12.67 5.34 -3.27
CA ASP A 33 -13.87 4.51 -3.26
C ASP A 33 -13.73 3.17 -3.99
N ASN A 34 -12.79 3.09 -4.95
CA ASN A 34 -12.51 1.89 -5.73
C ASN A 34 -11.47 0.96 -5.09
N ALA A 35 -10.82 1.37 -4.01
CA ALA A 35 -9.81 0.56 -3.35
C ALA A 35 -10.47 -0.58 -2.56
N PHE A 36 -9.90 -1.79 -2.65
CA PHE A 36 -10.31 -2.89 -1.79
C PHE A 36 -9.66 -2.71 -0.41
N ASP A 37 -10.48 -2.45 0.61
CA ASP A 37 -10.06 -1.89 1.89
C ASP A 37 -10.53 -2.69 3.11
N ASP A 38 -10.82 -3.99 2.91
CA ASP A 38 -11.34 -4.90 3.94
C ASP A 38 -10.41 -4.96 5.17
N GLU A 39 -10.98 -4.70 6.35
CA GLU A 39 -10.29 -4.76 7.64
C GLU A 39 -10.40 -6.13 8.31
N TYR A 40 -11.30 -7.00 7.83
CA TYR A 40 -11.53 -8.36 8.34
C TYR A 40 -11.87 -8.44 9.84
N LEU A 41 -12.40 -7.36 10.43
CA LEU A 41 -12.63 -7.27 11.87
C LEU A 41 -13.64 -8.33 12.35
N GLU A 42 -14.64 -8.66 11.54
CA GLU A 42 -15.70 -9.62 11.88
C GLU A 42 -15.36 -11.08 11.53
N CYS A 43 -14.29 -11.32 10.78
CA CYS A 43 -13.93 -12.66 10.30
C CYS A 43 -12.45 -13.01 10.42
N THR A 44 -11.66 -12.24 11.16
CA THR A 44 -10.20 -12.43 11.32
C THR A 44 -9.85 -13.90 11.54
N ASP A 45 -10.38 -14.53 12.61
CA ASP A 45 -10.05 -15.91 12.96
C ASP A 45 -10.48 -16.90 11.87
N ARG A 46 -11.66 -16.66 11.29
CA ARG A 46 -12.22 -17.55 10.26
C ARG A 46 -11.39 -17.48 8.98
N MET A 47 -10.99 -16.29 8.55
CA MET A 47 -10.09 -16.08 7.41
C MET A 47 -8.73 -16.73 7.68
N GLU A 48 -8.08 -16.38 8.79
CA GLU A 48 -6.72 -16.77 9.10
C GLU A 48 -6.55 -18.28 9.30
N ILE A 49 -7.54 -18.95 9.90
CA ILE A 49 -7.48 -20.38 10.21
C ILE A 49 -7.96 -21.23 9.02
N ARG A 50 -9.02 -20.83 8.31
CA ARG A 50 -9.70 -21.71 7.36
C ARG A 50 -9.40 -21.44 5.88
N TYR A 51 -9.13 -20.20 5.50
CA TYR A 51 -9.12 -19.82 4.08
C TYR A 51 -7.76 -19.30 3.63
N VAL A 52 -7.21 -18.32 4.34
CA VAL A 52 -5.98 -17.62 3.96
C VAL A 52 -4.78 -18.56 3.76
N PRO A 53 -4.56 -19.63 4.56
CA PRO A 53 -3.43 -20.53 4.33
C PRO A 53 -3.48 -21.28 2.99
N GLN A 54 -4.67 -21.63 2.52
CA GLN A 54 -4.84 -22.30 1.22
C GLN A 54 -4.78 -21.28 0.09
N LEU A 55 -5.44 -20.12 0.24
CA LEU A 55 -5.35 -19.02 -0.71
C LEU A 55 -3.89 -18.61 -0.96
N LEU A 56 -3.08 -18.44 0.09
CA LEU A 56 -1.69 -18.07 -0.07
C LEU A 56 -0.90 -19.09 -0.92
N LYS A 57 -1.13 -20.39 -0.72
CA LYS A 57 -0.48 -21.44 -1.51
C LYS A 57 -0.86 -21.35 -2.98
N GLU A 58 -2.14 -21.10 -3.26
CA GLU A 58 -2.67 -20.94 -4.62
C GLU A 58 -2.14 -19.67 -5.28
N GLU A 59 -2.10 -18.54 -4.56
CA GLU A 59 -1.56 -17.27 -5.03
C GLU A 59 -0.07 -17.40 -5.37
N ILE A 60 0.74 -18.01 -4.48
CA ILE A 60 2.17 -18.26 -4.72
C ILE A 60 2.36 -19.17 -5.93
N ALA A 61 1.62 -20.28 -6.02
CA ALA A 61 1.77 -21.23 -7.12
C ALA A 61 1.33 -20.69 -8.48
N SER A 62 0.43 -19.71 -8.49
CA SER A 62 -0.12 -19.11 -9.72
C SER A 62 0.63 -17.86 -10.18
N HIS A 63 1.45 -17.25 -9.33
CA HIS A 63 2.06 -15.95 -9.60
C HIS A 63 3.57 -15.94 -9.31
N GLN A 64 4.39 -16.22 -10.34
CA GLN A 64 5.85 -16.37 -10.23
C GLN A 64 6.56 -15.18 -9.53
N LEU A 65 6.09 -13.96 -9.79
CA LEU A 65 6.66 -12.78 -9.15
C LEU A 65 6.33 -12.75 -7.64
N LEU A 66 5.14 -13.20 -7.24
CA LEU A 66 4.76 -13.28 -5.83
C LEU A 66 5.55 -14.39 -5.14
N GLU A 67 5.73 -15.54 -5.79
CA GLU A 67 6.57 -16.63 -5.28
C GLU A 67 7.99 -16.14 -4.95
N THR A 68 8.64 -15.47 -5.92
CA THR A 68 9.99 -14.93 -5.72
C THR A 68 10.03 -13.92 -4.57
N VAL A 69 9.07 -12.99 -4.54
CA VAL A 69 8.97 -11.97 -3.48
C VAL A 69 8.76 -12.62 -2.11
N TRP A 70 7.88 -13.61 -2.02
CA TRP A 70 7.54 -14.30 -0.79
C TRP A 70 8.72 -15.10 -0.22
N GLU A 71 9.40 -15.89 -1.05
CA GLU A 71 10.56 -16.68 -0.58
C GLU A 71 11.74 -15.79 -0.16
N ASN A 72 11.99 -14.69 -0.88
CA ASN A 72 13.00 -13.71 -0.48
C ASN A 72 12.66 -13.06 0.87
N ALA A 73 11.39 -12.64 1.04
CA ALA A 73 10.91 -12.05 2.28
C ALA A 73 10.96 -13.04 3.45
N LYS A 74 10.63 -14.31 3.20
CA LYS A 74 10.71 -15.39 4.18
C LYS A 74 12.14 -15.63 4.63
N ALA A 75 13.12 -15.67 3.73
CA ALA A 75 14.52 -15.78 4.10
C ALA A 75 14.97 -14.61 4.98
N LYS A 76 14.60 -13.37 4.63
CA LYS A 76 14.86 -12.17 5.45
C LYS A 76 14.17 -12.23 6.81
N TRP A 77 12.91 -12.65 6.84
CA TRP A 77 12.12 -12.79 8.07
C TRP A 77 12.75 -13.78 9.05
N GLU A 78 13.10 -14.97 8.58
CA GLU A 78 13.73 -16.01 9.41
C GLU A 78 15.06 -15.56 10.01
N ALA A 79 15.83 -14.74 9.28
CA ALA A 79 17.11 -14.21 9.74
C ALA A 79 16.98 -13.24 10.93
N GLN A 80 15.87 -12.49 11.02
CA GLN A 80 15.71 -11.43 12.01
C GLN A 80 14.65 -11.71 13.10
N LYS A 81 13.66 -12.58 12.85
CA LYS A 81 12.47 -12.73 13.72
C LYS A 81 12.77 -13.06 15.18
N THR A 82 13.88 -13.74 15.45
CA THR A 82 14.31 -14.10 16.81
C THR A 82 14.82 -12.91 17.63
N GLN A 83 15.13 -11.80 16.97
CA GLN A 83 15.60 -10.55 17.59
C GLN A 83 14.46 -9.55 17.81
N LEU A 84 13.26 -9.83 17.29
CA LEU A 84 12.11 -8.93 17.34
C LEU A 84 11.21 -9.22 18.54
N PHE A 85 10.78 -8.15 19.20
CA PHE A 85 9.73 -8.23 20.23
C PHE A 85 8.37 -7.98 19.58
N LEU A 86 7.61 -9.05 19.40
CA LEU A 86 6.34 -9.02 18.66
C LEU A 86 5.18 -9.44 19.56
N PRO A 87 3.95 -8.98 19.27
CA PRO A 87 2.74 -9.46 19.95
C PRO A 87 2.62 -10.99 19.87
N MET A 88 2.08 -11.62 20.91
CA MET A 88 1.98 -13.09 21.01
C MET A 88 1.20 -13.73 19.85
N ASN A 89 0.25 -13.02 19.26
CA ASN A 89 -0.57 -13.46 18.13
C ASN A 89 0.03 -13.08 16.76
N PHE A 90 1.21 -12.48 16.72
CA PHE A 90 1.93 -12.17 15.48
C PHE A 90 2.64 -13.42 14.96
N LYS A 91 2.17 -13.95 13.82
CA LYS A 91 2.67 -15.19 13.20
C LYS A 91 3.64 -14.91 12.07
N ASP A 92 4.38 -15.94 11.66
CA ASP A 92 5.37 -15.83 10.57
C ASP A 92 4.79 -15.22 9.30
N ASN A 93 3.62 -15.66 8.84
CA ASN A 93 3.03 -15.09 7.61
C ASN A 93 2.69 -13.59 7.70
N HIS A 94 2.42 -13.05 8.91
CA HIS A 94 2.28 -11.61 9.10
C HIS A 94 3.61 -10.90 8.88
N GLY A 95 4.68 -11.43 9.46
CA GLY A 95 6.04 -10.92 9.31
C GLY A 95 6.53 -11.00 7.88
N ILE A 96 6.34 -12.14 7.21
CA ILE A 96 6.76 -12.36 5.83
C ILE A 96 6.04 -11.41 4.88
N ALA A 97 4.71 -11.26 4.99
CA ALA A 97 3.95 -10.33 4.16
C ALA A 97 4.41 -8.87 4.36
N LEU A 98 4.66 -8.47 5.61
CA LEU A 98 5.17 -7.14 5.95
C LEU A 98 6.58 -6.92 5.38
N THR A 99 7.51 -7.84 5.62
CA THR A 99 8.90 -7.78 5.09
C THR A 99 8.91 -7.76 3.56
N ALA A 100 8.03 -8.53 2.91
CA ALA A 100 7.84 -8.52 1.47
C ALA A 100 7.42 -7.14 1.00
N TYR A 101 6.31 -6.60 1.53
CA TYR A 101 5.79 -5.31 1.10
C TYR A 101 6.81 -4.19 1.26
N ILE A 102 7.46 -4.10 2.43
CA ILE A 102 8.46 -3.07 2.73
C ILE A 102 9.63 -3.15 1.75
N SER A 103 10.20 -4.34 1.55
CA SER A 103 11.34 -4.51 0.61
C SER A 103 10.95 -4.08 -0.81
N GLN A 104 9.77 -4.52 -1.26
CA GLN A 104 9.28 -4.23 -2.62
C GLN A 104 8.94 -2.74 -2.80
N ALA A 105 8.45 -2.07 -1.76
CA ALA A 105 8.11 -0.65 -1.76
C ALA A 105 9.35 0.25 -1.73
N GLN A 106 10.37 -0.08 -0.93
CA GLN A 106 11.64 0.68 -0.90
C GLN A 106 12.36 0.65 -2.24
N GLU A 107 12.32 -0.51 -2.92
CA GLU A 107 12.95 -0.70 -4.22
C GLU A 107 12.06 -0.28 -5.41
N GLN A 108 10.81 0.17 -5.16
CA GLN A 108 9.82 0.52 -6.20
C GLN A 108 9.71 -0.56 -7.30
N THR A 109 9.63 -1.82 -6.87
CA THR A 109 9.67 -2.97 -7.77
C THR A 109 8.39 -3.12 -8.61
N PRO A 110 8.43 -3.90 -9.71
CA PRO A 110 7.23 -4.26 -10.46
C PRO A 110 6.13 -4.90 -9.60
N PHE A 111 6.51 -5.69 -8.59
CA PHE A 111 5.53 -6.30 -7.67
C PHE A 111 4.80 -5.25 -6.85
N TYR A 112 5.52 -4.27 -6.31
CA TYR A 112 4.94 -3.18 -5.53
C TYR A 112 3.91 -2.40 -6.35
N HIS A 113 4.23 -2.03 -7.59
CA HIS A 113 3.30 -1.33 -8.46
C HIS A 113 2.09 -2.21 -8.82
N MET A 114 2.31 -3.47 -9.18
CA MET A 114 1.25 -4.41 -9.53
C MET A 114 0.26 -4.64 -8.37
N PHE A 115 0.78 -4.88 -7.16
CA PHE A 115 -0.05 -5.11 -5.98
C PHE A 115 -0.87 -3.87 -5.64
N ASN A 116 -0.28 -2.68 -5.61
CA ASN A 116 -0.99 -1.45 -5.27
C ASN A 116 -2.05 -1.08 -6.31
N GLU A 117 -1.78 -1.27 -7.61
CA GLU A 117 -2.80 -1.08 -8.65
C GLU A 117 -3.93 -2.11 -8.54
N ALA A 118 -3.62 -3.37 -8.22
CA ALA A 118 -4.64 -4.38 -7.98
C ALA A 118 -5.54 -4.02 -6.79
N VAL A 119 -4.96 -3.54 -5.68
CA VAL A 119 -5.71 -3.07 -4.50
C VAL A 119 -6.61 -1.90 -4.87
N LYS A 120 -6.07 -0.90 -5.58
CA LYS A 120 -6.78 0.31 -6.00
C LYS A 120 -7.99 0.06 -6.89
N MET A 121 -8.01 -1.06 -7.62
CA MET A 121 -9.05 -1.39 -8.58
C MET A 121 -10.02 -2.47 -8.10
N ALA A 122 -9.61 -3.30 -7.14
CA ALA A 122 -10.38 -4.47 -6.69
C ALA A 122 -11.63 -4.13 -5.86
N GLY A 123 -11.75 -2.89 -5.36
CA GLY A 123 -12.88 -2.44 -4.56
C GLY A 123 -14.03 -1.84 -5.38
N GLN A 124 -13.97 -1.85 -6.71
CA GLN A 124 -15.09 -1.41 -7.56
C GLN A 124 -16.36 -2.25 -7.35
N SER A 125 -16.20 -3.54 -7.11
CA SER A 125 -17.28 -4.45 -6.77
C SER A 125 -16.75 -5.69 -6.03
N ARG A 126 -17.65 -6.38 -5.34
CA ARG A 126 -17.31 -7.67 -4.73
C ARG A 126 -16.90 -8.70 -5.80
N GLU A 127 -17.51 -8.65 -6.98
CA GLU A 127 -17.15 -9.50 -8.10
C GLU A 127 -15.71 -9.25 -8.57
N ASP A 128 -15.29 -7.99 -8.69
CA ASP A 128 -13.91 -7.63 -9.04
C ASP A 128 -12.92 -8.15 -7.99
N TYR A 129 -13.25 -8.02 -6.71
CA TYR A 129 -12.46 -8.62 -5.63
C TYR A 129 -12.40 -10.16 -5.75
N ILE A 130 -13.54 -10.83 -5.92
CA ILE A 130 -13.59 -12.29 -5.93
C ILE A 130 -12.85 -12.87 -7.15
N TYR A 131 -13.05 -12.32 -8.34
CA TYR A 131 -12.61 -12.92 -9.59
C TYR A 131 -11.34 -12.30 -10.18
N SER A 132 -11.03 -11.04 -9.89
CA SER A 132 -9.91 -10.32 -10.51
C SER A 132 -8.76 -10.05 -9.53
N PHE A 133 -9.02 -9.93 -8.23
CA PHE A 133 -7.97 -9.65 -7.24
C PHE A 133 -7.18 -10.90 -6.87
N GLN A 134 -5.90 -10.94 -7.26
CA GLN A 134 -5.04 -12.14 -7.13
C GLN A 134 -4.23 -12.19 -5.82
N PHE A 135 -4.40 -11.22 -4.94
CA PHE A 135 -3.56 -11.05 -3.74
C PHE A 135 -4.38 -11.05 -2.45
N LYS A 136 -5.41 -11.90 -2.36
CA LYS A 136 -6.35 -11.95 -1.23
C LYS A 136 -5.64 -12.31 0.07
N ALA A 137 -4.80 -13.35 0.06
CA ALA A 137 -4.08 -13.80 1.24
C ALA A 137 -2.93 -12.85 1.59
N PHE A 138 -2.19 -12.37 0.59
CA PHE A 138 -1.15 -11.37 0.81
C PHE A 138 -1.71 -10.09 1.45
N HIS A 139 -2.82 -9.56 0.91
CA HIS A 139 -3.52 -8.40 1.47
C HIS A 139 -3.99 -8.67 2.90
N PHE A 140 -4.65 -9.81 3.15
CA PHE A 140 -5.10 -10.19 4.50
C PHE A 140 -3.95 -10.16 5.51
N TYR A 141 -2.83 -10.83 5.20
CA TYR A 141 -1.70 -10.91 6.12
C TYR A 141 -1.04 -9.55 6.35
N LEU A 142 -0.95 -8.70 5.33
CA LEU A 142 -0.40 -7.35 5.44
C LEU A 142 -1.31 -6.45 6.30
N THR A 143 -2.61 -6.44 6.05
CA THR A 143 -3.60 -5.72 6.86
C THR A 143 -3.53 -6.19 8.32
N ARG A 144 -3.52 -7.51 8.53
CA ARG A 144 -3.48 -8.08 9.87
C ARG A 144 -2.17 -7.77 10.61
N ALA A 145 -1.04 -7.79 9.91
CA ALA A 145 0.24 -7.41 10.49
C ALA A 145 0.20 -5.98 11.05
N LEU A 146 -0.32 -5.02 10.27
CA LEU A 146 -0.44 -3.64 10.72
C LEU A 146 -1.38 -3.49 11.92
N GLN A 147 -2.54 -4.15 11.90
CA GLN A 147 -3.48 -4.12 13.02
C GLN A 147 -2.86 -4.64 14.33
N LEU A 148 -2.04 -5.68 14.25
CA LEU A 148 -1.39 -6.28 15.43
C LEU A 148 -0.26 -5.42 15.98
N LEU A 149 0.47 -4.71 15.11
CA LEU A 149 1.61 -3.86 15.49
C LEU A 149 1.20 -2.44 15.87
N ARG A 150 -0.03 -2.04 15.59
CA ARG A 150 -0.55 -0.70 15.86
C ARG A 150 -0.47 -0.38 17.35
N GLN A 151 -0.01 0.84 17.65
CA GLN A 151 -0.02 1.44 18.97
C GLN A 151 -1.21 2.41 19.13
N PRO A 152 -1.59 2.77 20.37
CA PRO A 152 -2.57 3.83 20.61
C PRO A 152 -2.19 5.13 19.90
N CYS A 153 -3.18 5.86 19.35
CA CYS A 153 -2.87 7.07 18.58
C CYS A 153 -2.13 8.12 19.43
N GLU A 154 -2.39 8.21 20.73
CA GLU A 154 -1.70 9.13 21.64
C GLU A 154 -0.17 8.92 21.68
N ASP A 155 0.29 7.70 21.37
CA ASP A 155 1.69 7.35 21.28
C ASP A 155 2.25 7.56 19.87
N THR A 156 1.43 7.39 18.83
CA THR A 156 1.83 7.53 17.41
C THR A 156 1.78 8.97 16.88
N TYR A 157 0.80 9.78 17.31
CA TYR A 157 0.52 11.15 16.82
C TYR A 157 1.66 12.16 17.06
N LYS A 158 2.66 11.79 17.87
CA LYS A 158 3.75 12.69 18.27
C LYS A 158 4.80 12.92 17.17
N ASN A 159 4.79 12.12 16.09
CA ASN A 159 5.80 12.20 15.04
C ASN A 159 5.17 12.54 13.69
N VAL A 160 5.52 13.71 13.15
CA VAL A 160 5.24 14.07 11.76
C VAL A 160 6.11 13.20 10.85
N VAL A 161 5.50 12.63 9.82
CA VAL A 161 6.19 11.87 8.77
C VAL A 161 5.87 12.44 7.40
N TYR A 162 6.73 12.16 6.43
CA TYR A 162 6.68 12.75 5.11
C TYR A 162 6.58 11.68 4.04
N SER A 163 5.80 11.93 3.01
CA SER A 163 5.78 11.11 1.81
C SER A 163 5.81 12.02 0.58
N THR A 164 6.33 11.52 -0.52
CA THR A 164 6.31 12.25 -1.81
C THR A 164 5.41 11.50 -2.77
N SER A 165 4.64 12.24 -3.56
CA SER A 165 3.90 11.66 -4.67
C SER A 165 3.96 12.55 -5.90
N GLN A 166 3.97 11.92 -7.07
CA GLN A 166 4.11 12.59 -8.36
C GLN A 166 2.87 13.42 -8.67
N GLY A 167 3.04 14.74 -8.67
CA GLY A 167 1.97 15.69 -9.01
C GLY A 167 0.69 15.52 -8.20
N THR A 168 0.78 15.10 -6.92
CA THR A 168 -0.42 14.91 -6.11
C THR A 168 -1.16 16.21 -5.92
N SER A 169 -2.47 16.17 -6.16
CA SER A 169 -3.38 17.28 -5.94
C SER A 169 -4.60 16.83 -5.15
N PHE A 170 -5.27 17.77 -4.51
CA PHE A 170 -6.52 17.53 -3.79
C PHE A 170 -7.55 18.56 -4.26
N LEU A 171 -8.77 18.08 -4.56
CA LEU A 171 -9.87 18.95 -4.93
C LEU A 171 -10.61 19.38 -3.66
N PHE A 172 -10.36 20.61 -3.22
CA PHE A 172 -11.03 21.17 -2.04
C PHE A 172 -12.52 21.40 -2.29
N GLY A 173 -13.34 21.00 -1.32
CA GLY A 173 -14.80 21.04 -1.39
C GLY A 173 -15.42 19.95 -0.52
N GLY A 174 -16.49 20.26 0.22
CA GLY A 174 -17.13 19.32 1.13
C GLY A 174 -16.37 19.14 2.45
N LEU A 175 -16.11 17.88 2.86
CA LEU A 175 -15.48 17.56 4.15
C LEU A 175 -13.95 17.72 4.18
N ASN A 176 -13.32 17.91 3.01
CA ASN A 176 -11.86 17.93 2.84
C ASN A 176 -11.19 16.71 3.50
N GLN A 177 -11.69 15.52 3.16
CA GLN A 177 -11.15 14.26 3.64
C GLN A 177 -10.65 13.40 2.49
N ALA A 178 -9.58 12.65 2.74
CA ALA A 178 -9.06 11.68 1.80
C ALA A 178 -8.53 10.43 2.53
N ARG A 179 -8.35 9.37 1.76
CA ARG A 179 -7.63 8.15 2.13
C ARG A 179 -6.55 7.89 1.08
N PHE A 180 -5.54 7.11 1.44
CA PHE A 180 -4.54 6.71 0.43
C PHE A 180 -5.07 5.64 -0.52
N GLY A 181 -5.95 4.74 -0.07
CA GLY A 181 -6.43 3.62 -0.90
C GLY A 181 -5.34 2.58 -1.23
N ARG A 182 -4.15 2.75 -0.67
CA ARG A 182 -3.00 1.85 -0.75
C ARG A 182 -2.14 1.97 0.51
N PHE A 183 -1.30 0.98 0.77
CA PHE A 183 -0.37 1.04 1.88
C PHE A 183 0.75 2.03 1.54
N THR A 184 1.00 3.01 2.40
CA THR A 184 1.89 4.14 2.07
C THR A 184 3.10 4.15 2.99
N LEU A 185 4.31 4.18 2.40
CA LEU A 185 5.53 4.47 3.16
C LEU A 185 5.65 5.96 3.40
N ALA A 186 5.99 6.32 4.64
CA ALA A 186 6.31 7.66 5.06
C ALA A 186 7.58 7.65 5.92
N TYR A 187 8.32 8.75 5.88
CA TYR A 187 9.69 8.88 6.39
C TYR A 187 9.77 10.00 7.42
N SER A 188 10.59 9.86 8.46
CA SER A 188 10.77 10.93 9.45
C SER A 188 11.49 12.17 8.93
N ALA A 189 12.26 12.02 7.86
CA ALA A 189 12.91 13.12 7.16
C ALA A 189 12.17 13.42 5.86
N VAL A 190 12.21 14.68 5.44
CA VAL A 190 11.70 15.07 4.11
C VAL A 190 12.55 14.37 3.06
N PRO A 191 11.99 13.52 2.18
CA PRO A 191 12.77 12.83 1.16
C PRO A 191 13.45 13.82 0.23
N GLU A 192 14.70 13.55 -0.18
CA GLU A 192 15.50 14.44 -1.07
C GLU A 192 14.83 14.69 -2.44
N ALA A 193 13.83 13.89 -2.82
CA ALA A 193 13.16 13.90 -4.12
C ALA A 193 12.09 14.99 -4.30
N VAL A 194 12.02 16.02 -3.44
CA VAL A 194 11.11 17.16 -3.66
C VAL A 194 11.69 18.05 -4.77
N ASN A 195 11.34 17.75 -6.01
CA ASN A 195 11.53 18.60 -7.18
C ASN A 195 10.16 19.12 -7.67
N ASP A 196 10.14 20.02 -8.65
CA ASP A 196 8.90 20.65 -9.17
C ASP A 196 7.84 19.65 -9.68
N GLN A 197 8.16 18.36 -9.80
CA GLN A 197 7.27 17.28 -10.25
C GLN A 197 6.64 16.47 -9.10
N HIS A 198 7.13 16.60 -7.87
CA HIS A 198 6.65 15.84 -6.71
C HIS A 198 6.05 16.78 -5.66
N SER A 199 4.83 16.48 -5.23
CA SER A 199 4.18 17.16 -4.11
C SER A 199 4.65 16.52 -2.81
N LEU A 200 5.05 17.35 -1.84
CA LEU A 200 5.36 16.91 -0.48
C LEU A 200 4.06 16.72 0.31
N LEU A 201 3.92 15.57 0.96
CA LEU A 201 2.84 15.27 1.89
C LEU A 201 3.40 15.30 3.32
N THR A 202 2.89 16.20 4.15
CA THR A 202 3.21 16.27 5.58
C THR A 202 2.11 15.57 6.36
N ILE A 203 2.41 14.42 6.96
CA ILE A 203 1.41 13.48 7.45
C ILE A 203 1.52 13.31 8.96
N ASN A 204 0.38 13.42 9.64
CA ASN A 204 0.20 13.05 11.04
C ASN A 204 -0.75 11.85 11.09
N THR A 205 -0.22 10.67 11.35
CA THR A 205 -0.96 9.39 11.29
C THR A 205 -1.22 8.83 12.70
N CYS A 206 -2.42 8.28 12.91
CA CYS A 206 -2.84 7.54 14.10
C CYS A 206 -2.76 6.01 13.91
N PHE A 207 -2.68 5.55 12.66
CA PHE A 207 -2.73 4.12 12.32
C PHE A 207 -1.43 3.62 11.70
N GLY A 208 -0.50 4.51 11.39
CA GLY A 208 0.83 4.18 10.91
C GLY A 208 1.62 3.35 11.91
N VAL A 209 2.30 2.33 11.40
CA VAL A 209 3.14 1.44 12.19
C VAL A 209 4.60 1.75 11.89
N SER A 210 5.40 1.98 12.94
CA SER A 210 6.85 2.03 12.78
C SER A 210 7.35 0.66 12.35
N ILE A 211 8.04 0.62 11.22
CA ILE A 211 8.60 -0.61 10.65
C ILE A 211 10.13 -0.67 10.82
N GLU A 212 10.71 0.24 11.59
CA GLU A 212 12.15 0.35 11.85
C GLU A 212 12.75 -1.00 12.30
N ILE A 213 12.05 -1.73 13.17
CA ILE A 213 12.51 -3.02 13.69
C ILE A 213 12.60 -4.11 12.62
N PHE A 214 11.98 -3.95 11.46
CA PHE A 214 12.00 -4.92 10.35
C PHE A 214 13.08 -4.59 9.28
N LEU A 215 13.87 -3.54 9.51
CA LEU A 215 14.88 -3.03 8.58
C LEU A 215 16.29 -3.33 9.09
N ASP A 216 17.16 -3.85 8.22
CA ASP A 216 18.55 -4.27 8.54
C ASP A 216 19.55 -3.11 8.82
N LYS A 217 19.10 -1.85 8.89
CA LYS A 217 19.98 -0.67 8.94
C LYS A 217 19.51 0.41 9.92
N GLU A 218 20.46 1.22 10.40
CA GLU A 218 20.24 2.55 11.02
C GLU A 218 19.62 3.54 10.01
N ASN A 219 18.46 3.18 9.48
CA ASN A 219 17.72 4.00 8.53
C ASN A 219 16.65 4.80 9.27
N GLU A 220 16.40 5.98 8.74
CA GLU A 220 15.34 6.92 9.06
C GLU A 220 14.06 6.22 9.54
N ARG A 221 13.39 6.76 10.56
CA ARG A 221 12.16 6.14 11.09
C ARG A 221 11.12 6.08 9.96
N ILE A 222 10.95 4.90 9.39
CA ILE A 222 9.95 4.63 8.34
C ILE A 222 8.68 4.16 9.02
N VAL A 223 7.57 4.73 8.58
CA VAL A 223 6.22 4.38 9.00
C VAL A 223 5.46 3.82 7.80
N LEU A 224 4.81 2.68 8.00
CA LEU A 224 3.87 2.12 7.03
C LEU A 224 2.46 2.48 7.46
N ILE A 225 1.77 3.25 6.61
CA ILE A 225 0.42 3.75 6.85
C ILE A 225 -0.58 2.81 6.15
N PRO A 226 -1.63 2.33 6.83
CA PRO A 226 -2.64 1.49 6.21
C PRO A 226 -3.51 2.30 5.23
N LEU A 227 -4.06 1.61 4.25
CA LEU A 227 -4.78 2.23 3.13
C LEU A 227 -6.07 2.98 3.49
N ASN A 228 -6.68 2.61 4.61
CA ASN A 228 -8.05 2.96 4.97
C ASN A 228 -8.14 4.06 6.04
N GLU A 229 -6.99 4.58 6.52
CA GLU A 229 -6.96 5.71 7.44
C GLU A 229 -7.51 6.98 6.77
N VAL A 230 -8.41 7.67 7.47
CA VAL A 230 -9.05 8.89 6.98
C VAL A 230 -8.31 10.11 7.50
N PHE A 231 -7.85 10.95 6.57
CA PHE A 231 -7.16 12.20 6.84
C PHE A 231 -8.04 13.39 6.52
N HIS A 232 -7.97 14.43 7.34
CA HIS A 232 -8.36 15.78 6.95
C HIS A 232 -7.22 16.44 6.17
N ILE A 233 -7.56 17.05 5.04
CA ILE A 233 -6.60 17.63 4.10
C ILE A 233 -6.64 19.15 4.21
N SER A 234 -5.46 19.74 4.40
CA SER A 234 -5.25 21.18 4.31
C SER A 234 -4.03 21.48 3.42
N GLN A 235 -4.00 22.64 2.79
CA GLN A 235 -2.85 23.08 2.00
C GLN A 235 -1.92 23.97 2.83
N GLU A 236 -0.62 23.87 2.58
CA GLU A 236 0.35 24.79 3.16
C GLU A 236 0.27 26.17 2.48
N GLU A 237 0.32 27.26 3.25
CA GLU A 237 0.03 28.63 2.76
C GLU A 237 0.96 29.10 1.62
N ALA A 238 2.14 28.52 1.47
CA ALA A 238 3.19 28.98 0.56
C ALA A 238 3.60 27.95 -0.53
N GLY A 239 2.83 26.87 -0.76
CA GLY A 239 3.23 25.85 -1.74
C GLY A 239 2.13 24.88 -2.18
N ASN A 240 2.55 23.90 -2.98
CA ASN A 240 1.70 22.77 -3.43
C ASN A 240 1.73 21.58 -2.44
N SER A 241 2.34 21.76 -1.26
CA SER A 241 2.40 20.75 -0.21
C SER A 241 1.02 20.56 0.44
N LEU A 242 0.67 19.30 0.71
CA LEU A 242 -0.54 18.95 1.43
C LEU A 242 -0.20 18.48 2.83
N ILE A 243 -0.98 18.94 3.80
CA ILE A 243 -0.92 18.50 5.19
C ILE A 243 -2.09 17.54 5.42
N LEU A 244 -1.78 16.33 5.86
CA LEU A 244 -2.71 15.27 6.16
C LEU A 244 -2.75 15.07 7.67
N GLN A 245 -3.90 15.37 8.28
CA GLN A 245 -4.13 15.19 9.72
C GLN A 245 -5.08 14.01 9.93
N SER A 246 -4.63 12.97 10.64
CA SER A 246 -5.49 11.83 10.93
C SER A 246 -6.75 12.27 11.66
N THR A 247 -7.90 11.72 11.24
CA THR A 247 -9.17 11.89 11.95
C THR A 247 -9.35 10.88 13.08
N ASN A 248 -8.33 10.05 13.34
CA ASN A 248 -8.37 8.89 14.23
C ASN A 248 -9.51 7.91 13.89
N LYS A 249 -9.82 7.78 12.60
CA LYS A 249 -10.83 6.85 12.08
C LYS A 249 -10.30 6.15 10.82
N THR A 250 -10.74 4.92 10.65
CA THR A 250 -10.71 4.23 9.36
C THR A 250 -12.08 4.31 8.71
N CYS A 251 -12.10 4.18 7.39
CA CYS A 251 -13.29 3.91 6.62
C CYS A 251 -12.99 2.70 5.77
N SER A 252 -13.87 1.71 5.75
CA SER A 252 -13.77 0.56 4.87
C SER A 252 -15.12 0.35 4.19
N HIS A 253 -15.10 0.08 2.90
CA HIS A 253 -16.30 -0.26 2.13
C HIS A 253 -16.60 -1.76 2.18
N TYR A 254 -15.63 -2.57 2.61
CA TYR A 254 -15.72 -4.01 2.68
C TYR A 254 -15.48 -4.52 4.10
N GLU A 255 -16.26 -5.50 4.52
CA GLU A 255 -16.07 -6.26 5.74
C GLU A 255 -16.30 -7.73 5.41
N CYS A 256 -15.22 -8.50 5.38
CA CYS A 256 -15.25 -9.94 5.13
C CYS A 256 -15.81 -10.33 3.75
N ALA A 257 -15.44 -9.58 2.71
CA ALA A 257 -15.96 -9.72 1.34
C ALA A 257 -15.79 -11.14 0.80
N PHE A 258 -14.66 -11.80 1.12
CA PHE A 258 -14.39 -13.19 0.71
C PHE A 258 -15.47 -14.17 1.17
N LEU A 259 -16.00 -13.94 2.37
CA LEU A 259 -17.01 -14.81 2.99
C LEU A 259 -18.45 -14.41 2.63
N GLY A 260 -18.63 -13.40 1.77
CA GLY A 260 -19.95 -12.86 1.45
C GLY A 260 -20.41 -11.78 2.41
N GLY A 261 -19.50 -11.21 3.21
CA GLY A 261 -19.76 -9.97 3.94
C GLY A 261 -19.93 -8.78 3.01
N LYS A 262 -20.32 -7.64 3.60
CA LYS A 262 -20.63 -6.43 2.85
C LYS A 262 -19.39 -5.80 2.25
#